data_AF-R6F493-F1
#
_entry.id   AF-R6F493-F1
#
_cell.length_a   1.000
_cell.length_b   1.000
_cell.length_c   1.000
_cell.angle_alpha   90.00
_cell.angle_beta   90.00
_cell.angle_gamma   90.00
#
_symmetry.space_group_name_H-M   'P 1'
#
loop_
_entity.id
_entity.type
_entity.pdbx_description
1 polymer ?
#
loop_
_entity_poly.entity_id
_entity_poly.type
_entity_poly.pdbx_seq_one_letter_code
_entity_poly.pdbx_strand_id
1 'polypeptide(L)'
;MLPAVISGKWSLLMLVSHMIFTMGFQFFIAFQTAVYNKITVPLNTKMTDKAGLKTNYIQIVLVVIVFIVPNILVNILQSVFSENVAYLTMLFIGLCFIATHRLWLRNVYNRLMKRKYANLEGFISSRQ
;
A
#
# COMPACT_ATOMS: atom_id res chain seq x y z
N MET A 1 -14.85 7.20 -9.78
CA MET A 1 -14.20 6.60 -10.97
C MET A 1 -15.19 5.99 -11.95
N LEU A 2 -16.28 5.35 -11.50
CA LEU A 2 -17.32 4.79 -12.39
C LEU A 2 -17.92 5.79 -13.41
N PRO A 3 -18.25 7.05 -13.05
CA PRO A 3 -18.79 8.02 -14.03
C PRO A 3 -17.81 8.34 -15.17
N ALA A 4 -16.50 8.33 -14.91
CA ALA A 4 -15.45 8.59 -15.90
C ALA A 4 -15.24 7.41 -16.86
N VAL A 5 -15.47 6.18 -16.39
CA VAL A 5 -15.48 4.97 -17.23
C VAL A 5 -16.70 4.97 -18.14
N ILE A 6 -17.88 5.33 -17.63
CA ILE A 6 -19.11 5.45 -18.42
C ILE A 6 -19.00 6.57 -19.46
N SER A 7 -18.26 7.64 -19.14
CA SER A 7 -17.92 8.72 -20.07
C SER A 7 -16.83 8.37 -21.09
N GLY A 8 -16.35 7.11 -21.12
CA GLY A 8 -15.35 6.63 -22.09
C GLY A 8 -13.93 7.20 -21.91
N LYS A 9 -13.70 8.04 -20.90
CA LYS A 9 -12.39 8.67 -20.67
C LYS A 9 -11.36 7.67 -20.17
N TRP A 10 -11.81 6.64 -19.43
CA TRP A 10 -10.95 5.66 -18.77
C TRP A 10 -11.28 4.24 -19.23
N SER A 11 -10.24 3.48 -19.58
CA SER A 11 -10.39 2.06 -19.93
C SER A 11 -10.75 1.22 -18.71
N LEU A 12 -11.68 0.28 -18.88
CA LEU A 12 -12.06 -0.68 -17.84
C LEU A 12 -10.87 -1.57 -17.44
N LEU A 13 -9.97 -1.87 -18.40
CA LEU A 13 -8.75 -2.63 -18.15
C LEU A 13 -7.80 -1.90 -17.19
N MET A 14 -7.66 -0.59 -17.36
CA MET A 14 -6.85 0.24 -16.47
C MET A 14 -7.38 0.16 -15.04
N LEU A 15 -8.70 0.29 -14.85
CA LEU A 15 -9.32 0.23 -13.52
C LEU A 15 -9.11 -1.12 -12.83
N VAL A 16 -9.34 -2.22 -13.55
CA VAL A 16 -9.17 -3.58 -13.02
C VAL A 16 -7.70 -3.85 -12.68
N SER A 17 -6.78 -3.43 -13.55
CA SER A 17 -5.34 -3.56 -13.33
C SER A 17 -4.89 -2.83 -12.06
N HIS A 18 -5.32 -1.58 -11.86
CA HIS A 18 -5.01 -0.82 -10.64
C HIS A 18 -5.63 -1.44 -9.38
N MET A 19 -6.84 -2.01 -9.47
CA MET A 19 -7.49 -2.69 -8.34
C MET A 19 -6.72 -3.94 -7.92
N ILE A 20 -6.31 -4.78 -8.87
CA ILE A 20 -5.56 -6.00 -8.59
C ILE A 20 -4.14 -5.67 -8.09
N PHE A 21 -3.51 -4.67 -8.69
CA PHE A 21 -2.20 -4.20 -8.27
C PHE A 21 -2.20 -3.62 -6.85
N THR A 22 -3.23 -2.83 -6.51
CA THR A 22 -3.39 -2.33 -5.15
C THR A 22 -3.59 -3.47 -4.17
N MET A 23 -4.45 -4.44 -4.50
CA MET A 23 -4.73 -5.63 -3.70
C MET A 23 -3.49 -6.53 -3.46
N GLY A 24 -2.60 -6.64 -4.45
CA GLY A 24 -1.38 -7.45 -4.35
C GLY A 24 -0.18 -6.69 -3.78
N PHE A 25 0.39 -5.81 -4.59
CA PHE A 25 1.69 -5.20 -4.31
C PHE A 25 1.63 -4.11 -3.23
N GLN A 26 0.63 -3.22 -3.28
CA GLN A 26 0.53 -2.16 -2.26
C GLN A 26 0.16 -2.69 -0.88
N PHE A 27 -0.69 -3.72 -0.78
CA PHE A 27 -0.92 -4.38 0.51
C PHE A 27 0.37 -4.99 1.05
N PHE A 28 1.18 -5.64 0.21
CA PHE A 28 2.47 -6.16 0.66
C PHE A 28 3.33 -5.06 1.30
N ILE A 29 3.45 -3.89 0.67
CA ILE A 29 4.22 -2.76 1.25
C ILE A 29 3.56 -2.24 2.54
N ALA A 30 2.24 -2.10 2.57
CA ALA A 30 1.51 -1.69 3.76
C ALA A 30 1.72 -2.67 4.93
N PHE A 31 1.82 -3.96 4.68
CA PHE A 31 2.12 -4.94 5.74
C PHE A 31 3.57 -4.87 6.22
N GLN A 32 4.52 -4.37 5.41
CA GLN A 32 5.89 -4.12 5.87
C GLN A 32 5.94 -3.01 6.91
N THR A 33 5.08 -1.99 6.81
CA THR A 33 5.08 -0.88 7.79
C THR A 33 4.64 -1.35 9.17
N ALA A 34 3.83 -2.41 9.26
CA ALA A 34 3.45 -3.01 10.55
C ALA A 34 4.65 -3.57 11.35
N VAL A 35 5.73 -3.98 10.67
CA VAL A 35 6.95 -4.48 11.33
C VAL A 35 7.73 -3.34 11.99
N TYR A 36 7.72 -2.14 11.38
CA TYR A 36 8.50 -0.99 11.83
C TYR A 36 7.69 0.04 12.62
N ASN A 37 6.37 -0.13 12.69
CA ASN A 37 5.53 0.81 13.40
C ASN A 37 5.73 0.71 14.92
N LYS A 38 6.17 1.83 15.50
CA LYS A 38 6.40 2.03 16.93
C LYS A 38 5.52 3.11 17.53
N ILE A 39 4.63 3.73 16.75
CA ILE A 39 3.74 4.79 17.21
C ILE A 39 2.35 4.21 17.47
N THR A 40 1.78 4.54 18.63
CA THR A 40 0.37 4.25 18.91
C THR A 40 -0.53 5.39 18.43
N VAL A 41 -1.68 5.04 17.86
CA VAL A 41 -2.73 6.01 17.51
C VAL A 41 -3.89 5.82 18.49
N PRO A 42 -4.31 6.86 19.22
CA PRO A 42 -5.45 6.76 20.13
C PRO A 42 -6.75 6.50 19.35
N LEU A 43 -7.48 5.47 19.76
CA LEU A 43 -8.73 5.03 19.13
C LEU A 43 -9.83 6.10 19.13
N ASN A 44 -9.73 7.07 20.03
CA ASN A 44 -10.69 8.17 20.18
C ASN A 44 -10.40 9.35 19.24
N THR A 45 -9.30 9.32 18.49
CA THR A 45 -8.98 10.37 17.52
C THR A 45 -9.39 9.94 16.13
N LYS A 46 -10.02 10.85 15.38
CA LYS A 46 -10.31 10.60 13.97
C LYS A 46 -8.98 10.49 13.22
N MET A 47 -8.70 9.31 12.66
CA MET A 47 -7.47 9.04 11.91
C MET A 47 -7.30 9.91 10.65
N THR A 48 -8.36 10.62 10.25
CA THR A 48 -8.42 11.52 9.08
C THR A 48 -8.35 13.00 9.45
N ASP A 49 -8.26 13.35 10.74
CA ASP A 49 -8.16 14.75 11.13
C ASP A 49 -6.76 15.31 10.84
N LYS A 50 -6.65 16.59 10.45
CA LYS A 50 -5.36 17.24 10.09
C LYS A 50 -4.33 17.18 11.23
N ALA A 51 -4.78 16.99 12.47
CA ALA A 51 -3.93 16.78 13.65
C ALA A 51 -3.37 15.35 13.78
N GLY A 52 -4.10 14.32 13.31
CA GLY A 52 -3.67 12.92 13.38
C GLY A 52 -2.48 12.60 12.46
N LEU A 53 -2.43 13.24 11.29
CA LEU A 53 -1.29 13.13 10.36
C LEU A 53 0.02 13.65 10.97
N LYS A 54 -0.04 14.64 11.88
CA LYS A 54 1.16 15.16 12.56
C LYS A 54 1.79 14.15 13.52
N THR A 55 1.02 13.16 13.97
CA THR A 55 1.47 12.21 15.00
C THR A 55 1.99 10.91 14.39
N ASN A 56 1.51 10.50 13.21
CA ASN A 56 1.86 9.21 12.61
C ASN A 56 2.57 9.36 11.25
N TYR A 57 3.90 9.52 11.29
CA TYR A 57 4.73 9.61 10.09
C TYR A 57 4.62 8.37 9.19
N ILE A 58 4.31 7.19 9.76
CA ILE A 58 4.17 5.95 9.00
C ILE A 58 2.92 5.96 8.13
N GLN A 59 1.84 6.56 8.63
CA GLN A 59 0.61 6.75 7.84
C GLN A 59 0.86 7.72 6.67
N ILE A 60 1.58 8.81 6.89
CA ILE A 60 1.97 9.75 5.81
C ILE A 60 2.79 9.01 4.74
N VAL A 61 3.82 8.28 5.16
CA VAL A 61 4.68 7.51 4.24
C VAL A 61 3.86 6.50 3.45
N LEU A 62 2.92 5.80 4.08
CA LEU A 62 2.07 4.84 3.42
C LEU A 62 1.16 5.51 2.38
N VAL A 63 0.52 6.64 2.71
CA VAL A 63 -0.30 7.40 1.76
C VAL A 63 0.53 7.85 0.57
N VAL A 64 1.73 8.42 0.81
CA VAL A 64 2.65 8.86 -0.25
C VAL A 64 3.02 7.68 -1.16
N ILE A 65 3.42 6.54 -0.59
CA ILE A 65 3.75 5.33 -1.36
C ILE A 65 2.54 4.86 -2.18
N VAL A 66 1.35 4.79 -1.57
CA VAL A 66 0.15 4.29 -2.25
C VAL A 66 -0.26 5.17 -3.42
N PHE A 67 -0.10 6.49 -3.32
CA PHE A 67 -0.42 7.38 -4.43
C PHE A 67 0.67 7.44 -5.49
N ILE A 68 1.95 7.48 -5.09
CA ILE A 68 3.05 7.72 -6.04
C ILE A 68 3.40 6.46 -6.82
N VAL A 69 3.50 5.30 -6.15
CA VAL A 69 4.06 4.08 -6.74
C VAL A 69 3.28 3.59 -7.97
N PRO A 70 1.94 3.48 -7.95
CA PRO A 70 1.19 3.03 -9.13
C PRO A 70 1.36 3.98 -10.31
N ASN A 71 1.34 5.29 -10.05
CA ASN A 71 1.45 6.31 -11.09
C ASN A 71 2.83 6.31 -11.75
N ILE A 72 3.92 6.25 -10.96
CA ILE A 72 5.27 6.16 -11.51
C ILE A 72 5.43 4.87 -12.31
N LEU A 73 4.96 3.75 -11.77
CA LEU A 73 5.10 2.44 -12.43
C LEU A 73 4.38 2.41 -13.77
N VAL A 74 3.16 2.93 -13.86
CA VAL A 74 2.42 3.02 -15.12
C VAL A 74 3.12 3.94 -16.12
N ASN A 75 3.62 5.10 -15.70
CA ASN A 75 4.36 6.01 -16.58
C ASN A 75 5.63 5.36 -17.16
N ILE A 76 6.38 4.62 -16.34
CA ILE A 76 7.58 3.90 -16.79
C ILE A 76 7.20 2.76 -17.74
N LEU A 77 6.14 2.01 -17.43
CA LEU A 77 5.70 0.93 -18.31
C LEU A 77 5.19 1.45 -19.66
N GLN A 78 4.50 2.59 -19.67
CA GLN A 78 4.01 3.23 -20.89
C GLN A 78 5.12 3.90 -21.72
N SER A 79 6.26 4.27 -21.11
CA SER A 79 7.39 4.81 -21.87
C SER A 79 8.15 3.74 -22.65
N VAL A 80 8.02 2.47 -22.24
CA VAL A 80 8.70 1.32 -22.86
C VAL A 80 7.73 0.45 -23.68
N PHE A 81 6.46 0.36 -23.29
CA PHE A 81 5.44 -0.50 -23.89
C PHE A 81 4.18 0.27 -24.28
N SER A 82 3.34 -0.35 -25.11
CA SER A 82 2.00 0.17 -25.40
C SER A 82 1.09 0.12 -24.17
N GLU A 83 0.09 1.00 -24.11
CA GLU A 83 -0.80 1.15 -22.94
C GLU A 83 -1.44 -0.17 -22.48
N ASN A 84 -1.91 -1.00 -23.43
CA ASN A 84 -2.54 -2.28 -23.08
C ASN A 84 -1.55 -3.26 -22.45
N VAL A 85 -0.31 -3.31 -22.97
CA VAL A 85 0.74 -4.19 -22.44
C VAL A 85 1.20 -3.70 -21.07
N ALA A 86 1.28 -2.38 -20.87
CA ALA A 86 1.54 -1.77 -19.56
C ALA A 86 0.48 -2.18 -18.51
N TYR A 87 -0.81 -2.09 -18.84
CA TYR A 87 -1.86 -2.48 -17.89
C TYR A 87 -1.89 -3.99 -17.62
N LEU A 88 -1.63 -4.83 -18.62
CA LEU A 88 -1.53 -6.29 -18.46
C LEU A 88 -0.36 -6.71 -17.57
N THR A 89 0.80 -6.10 -17.76
CA THR A 89 2.00 -6.38 -16.94
C THR A 89 1.79 -5.95 -15.49
N MET A 90 1.20 -4.77 -15.25
CA MET A 90 0.82 -4.32 -13.91
C MET A 90 -0.19 -5.27 -13.24
N LEU A 91 -1.19 -5.76 -14.00
CA LEU A 91 -2.16 -6.75 -13.51
C LEU A 91 -1.47 -8.06 -13.13
N PHE A 92 -0.55 -8.55 -13.97
CA PHE A 92 0.18 -9.77 -13.72
C PHE A 92 1.05 -9.67 -12.46
N ILE A 93 1.73 -8.54 -12.25
CA ILE A 93 2.49 -8.27 -11.01
C ILE A 93 1.55 -8.35 -9.79
N GLY A 94 0.40 -7.69 -9.86
CA GLY A 94 -0.60 -7.75 -8.79
C GLY A 94 -1.03 -9.19 -8.47
N LEU A 95 -1.34 -9.98 -9.50
CA LEU A 95 -1.71 -11.40 -9.34
C LEU A 95 -0.58 -12.24 -8.74
N CYS A 96 0.67 -12.05 -9.16
CA CYS A 96 1.82 -12.76 -8.60
C CYS A 96 1.95 -12.51 -7.09
N PHE A 97 1.77 -11.27 -6.65
CA PHE A 97 1.82 -10.91 -5.23
C PHE A 97 0.63 -11.47 -4.44
N ILE A 98 -0.56 -11.54 -5.03
CA ILE A 98 -1.73 -12.19 -4.42
C ILE A 98 -1.49 -13.70 -4.30
N ALA A 99 -1.03 -14.37 -5.36
CA ALA A 99 -0.74 -15.80 -5.32
C ALA A 99 0.32 -16.13 -4.25
N THR A 100 1.32 -15.24 -4.11
CA THR A 100 2.44 -15.39 -3.17
C THR A 100 2.11 -14.92 -1.74
N HIS A 101 0.85 -14.57 -1.43
CA HIS A 101 0.46 -14.02 -0.12
C HIS A 101 0.90 -14.83 1.08
N ARG A 102 0.79 -16.16 1.00
CA ARG A 102 1.17 -17.04 2.11
C ARG A 102 2.64 -16.91 2.49
N LEU A 103 3.54 -16.74 1.51
CA LEU A 103 4.97 -16.64 1.74
C LEU A 103 5.33 -15.29 2.39
N TRP A 104 4.83 -14.20 1.82
CA TRP A 104 5.20 -12.88 2.33
C TRP A 104 4.50 -12.53 3.65
N LEU A 105 3.27 -12.99 3.88
CA LEU A 105 2.60 -12.83 5.19
C LEU A 105 3.36 -13.57 6.29
N ARG A 106 3.80 -14.81 6.03
CA ARG A 106 4.60 -15.58 6.99
C ARG A 106 5.92 -14.88 7.31
N ASN A 107 6.58 -14.30 6.30
CA ASN A 107 7.80 -13.53 6.50
C ASN A 107 7.55 -12.28 7.36
N VAL A 108 6.53 -11.48 7.03
CA VAL A 108 6.13 -10.30 7.82
C VAL A 108 5.83 -10.69 9.26
N TYR A 109 5.05 -11.75 9.47
CA TYR A 109 4.69 -12.25 10.79
C TYR A 109 5.93 -12.62 11.62
N ASN A 110 6.84 -13.43 11.08
CA ASN A 110 8.05 -13.84 11.78
C ASN A 110 8.91 -12.64 12.18
N ARG A 111 9.02 -11.63 11.30
CA ARG A 111 9.79 -10.41 11.57
C ARG A 111 9.12 -9.54 12.62
N LEU A 112 7.79 -9.42 12.58
CA LEU A 112 7.00 -8.72 13.59
C LEU A 112 7.17 -9.38 14.97
N MET A 113 7.08 -10.72 15.03
CA MET A 113 7.27 -11.46 16.29
C MET A 113 8.68 -11.31 16.86
N LYS A 114 9.72 -11.32 16.00
CA LYS A 114 11.12 -11.09 16.43
C LYS A 114 11.33 -9.69 17.02
N ARG A 115 10.56 -8.68 16.57
CA ARG A 115 10.65 -7.29 17.03
C ARG A 115 9.58 -6.89 18.05
N LYS A 116 8.75 -7.85 18.49
CA LYS A 116 7.59 -7.60 19.36
C LYS A 116 7.93 -6.72 20.57
N TYR A 117 9.00 -7.04 21.29
CA TYR A 117 9.40 -6.31 22.50
C TYR A 117 9.86 -4.89 22.19
N ALA A 118 10.73 -4.71 21.19
CA ALA A 118 11.18 -3.38 20.77
C ALA A 118 10.03 -2.50 20.22
N ASN A 119 9.00 -3.11 19.64
CA ASN A 119 7.80 -2.40 19.21
C ASN A 119 6.92 -2.02 20.41
N LEU A 120 6.77 -2.91 21.39
CA LEU A 120 6.04 -2.64 22.64
C LEU A 120 6.69 -1.51 23.46
N GLU A 121 8.01 -1.51 23.60
CA GLU A 121 8.76 -0.41 24.22
C GLU A 121 8.54 0.91 23.48
N GLY A 122 8.61 0.88 22.14
CA GLY A 122 8.28 2.02 21.30
C GLY A 122 6.87 2.56 21.56
N PHE A 123 5.88 1.68 21.68
CA PHE A 123 4.50 2.06 21.98
C PHE A 123 4.35 2.71 23.35
N ILE A 124 5.04 2.20 24.38
CA ILE A 124 5.02 2.78 25.73
C ILE A 124 5.66 4.17 25.71
N SER A 125 6.84 4.31 25.08
CA SER A 125 7.52 5.61 24.95
C SER A 125 6.72 6.63 24.15
N SER A 126 5.93 6.19 23.16
CA SER A 126 5.10 7.08 22.34
C SER A 126 3.89 7.69 23.07
N ARG A 127 3.56 7.17 24.26
CA ARG A 127 2.42 7.62 25.09
C ARG A 127 2.82 8.55 26.22
N GLN A 128 4.11 8.62 26.53
CA GLN A 128 4.68 9.58 27.49
C GLN A 128 4.89 10.93 26.81
#